data_AF-A0A7H8PP64-F1
#
_entry.id   AF-A0A7H8PP64-F1
#
_cell.length_a   1.000
_cell.length_b   1.000
_cell.length_c   1.000
_cell.angle_alpha   90.00
_cell.angle_beta   90.00
_cell.angle_gamma   90.00
#
_symmetry.space_group_name_H-M   'P 1'
#
loop_
_entity.id
_entity.type
_entity.pdbx_description
1 polymer ?
#
loop_
_entity_poly.entity_id
_entity_poly.type
_entity_poly.pdbx_seq_one_letter_code
_entity_poly.pdbx_strand_id
1 'polypeptide(L)'
;MWIIEENNKTEQFLVIEPSFYDVLNPCDDFTLKCLEVLRRKLPIHFKEFPNGTKFGIIRYGDFLGNKYPAIGIQCELDTDYEKIPDFIDLFDEVEILINKIGLENIKKEAELIDAIKWNELNAIGWYFEK
;
A
#
# COMPACT_ATOMS: atom_id res chain seq x y z
N MET A 1 10.34 -7.78 4.80
CA MET A 1 8.93 -8.04 5.20
C MET A 1 8.63 -7.29 6.49
N TRP A 2 7.42 -6.76 6.58
CA TRP A 2 6.86 -6.12 7.76
C TRP A 2 5.83 -7.04 8.40
N ILE A 3 5.85 -7.13 9.73
CA ILE A 3 4.93 -7.98 10.50
C ILE A 3 3.99 -7.08 11.27
N ILE A 4 2.69 -7.33 11.14
CA ILE A 4 1.66 -6.62 11.91
C ILE A 4 0.95 -7.64 12.81
N GLU A 5 0.95 -7.35 14.10
CA GLU A 5 0.18 -8.07 15.10
C GLU A 5 -0.98 -7.18 15.56
N GLU A 6 -2.21 -7.62 15.32
CA GLU A 6 -3.42 -6.90 15.73
C GLU A 6 -4.57 -7.89 15.92
N ASN A 7 -5.41 -7.68 16.94
CA ASN A 7 -6.58 -8.53 17.20
C ASN A 7 -6.30 -10.06 17.26
N ASN A 8 -5.20 -10.47 17.90
CA ASN A 8 -4.73 -11.88 17.98
C ASN A 8 -4.42 -12.53 16.62
N LYS A 9 -4.15 -11.71 15.61
CA LYS A 9 -3.70 -12.17 14.29
C LYS A 9 -2.35 -11.56 13.98
N THR A 10 -1.53 -12.34 13.28
CA THR A 10 -0.22 -11.93 12.80
C THR A 10 -0.22 -12.09 11.29
N GLU A 11 0.07 -11.01 10.59
CA GLU A 11 0.16 -11.00 9.13
C GLU A 11 1.51 -10.42 8.69
N GLN A 12 2.02 -10.92 7.56
CA GLN A 12 3.29 -10.50 6.99
C GLN A 12 3.08 -9.87 5.61
N PHE A 13 3.81 -8.80 5.35
CA PHE A 13 3.67 -8.02 4.13
C PHE A 13 5.04 -7.65 3.54
N LEU A 14 5.15 -7.65 2.23
CA LEU A 14 6.07 -6.74 1.56
C LEU A 14 5.45 -5.35 1.54
N VAL A 15 6.26 -4.33 1.72
CA VAL A 15 5.79 -2.95 1.89
C VAL A 15 6.17 -2.14 0.67
N ILE A 16 5.24 -1.34 0.19
CA ILE A 16 5.46 -0.30 -0.80
C ILE A 16 5.10 1.04 -0.16
N GLU A 17 6.07 1.96 -0.18
CA GLU A 17 5.93 3.33 0.31
C GLU A 17 5.98 4.30 -0.89
N PRO A 18 4.85 4.92 -1.27
CA PRO A 18 4.84 5.88 -2.37
C PRO A 18 5.56 7.20 -2.04
N SER A 19 6.23 7.82 -3.01
CA SER A 19 6.92 9.11 -2.82
C SER A 19 6.01 10.30 -2.52
N PHE A 20 4.70 10.20 -2.78
CA PHE A 20 3.81 11.36 -2.59
C PHE A 20 3.70 11.82 -1.12
N TYR A 21 4.20 11.03 -0.16
CA TYR A 21 4.31 11.44 1.25
C TYR A 21 5.27 12.61 1.45
N ASP A 22 6.18 12.87 0.49
CA ASP A 22 7.06 14.04 0.51
C ASP A 22 6.27 15.36 0.41
N VAL A 23 5.04 15.31 -0.13
CA VAL A 23 4.21 16.49 -0.40
C VAL A 23 2.78 16.39 0.16
N LEU A 24 2.41 15.26 0.75
CA LEU A 24 1.12 15.00 1.37
C LEU A 24 1.27 14.61 2.84
N ASN A 25 0.25 14.89 3.65
CA ASN A 25 0.23 14.43 5.04
C ASN A 25 -0.16 12.94 5.08
N PRO A 26 0.74 12.02 5.44
CA PRO A 26 0.50 10.59 5.32
C PRO A 26 -0.71 10.10 6.13
N CYS A 27 -1.02 10.75 7.25
CA CYS A 27 -2.01 10.28 8.22
C CYS A 27 -3.39 10.96 8.07
N ASP A 28 -3.68 11.57 6.92
CA ASP A 28 -5.02 12.09 6.63
C ASP A 28 -5.83 11.17 5.70
N ASP A 29 -7.16 11.27 5.79
CA ASP A 29 -8.08 10.41 5.03
C ASP A 29 -7.96 10.64 3.51
N PHE A 30 -7.54 11.82 3.08
CA PHE A 30 -7.37 12.14 1.67
C PHE A 30 -6.17 11.42 1.05
N THR A 31 -5.07 11.33 1.80
CA THR A 31 -3.86 10.61 1.40
C THR A 31 -4.12 9.11 1.37
N LEU A 32 -4.94 8.57 2.28
CA LEU A 32 -5.40 7.18 2.18
C LEU A 32 -6.22 6.93 0.90
N LYS A 33 -7.07 7.88 0.49
CA LYS A 33 -7.78 7.78 -0.80
C LYS A 33 -6.81 7.81 -1.98
N CYS A 34 -5.76 8.63 -1.94
CA CYS A 34 -4.72 8.62 -2.98
C CYS A 34 -3.97 7.28 -3.03
N LEU A 35 -3.67 6.71 -1.86
CA LEU A 35 -3.05 5.39 -1.73
C LEU A 35 -3.95 4.29 -2.28
N GLU A 36 -5.25 4.37 -2.03
CA GLU A 36 -6.27 3.44 -2.53
C GLU A 36 -6.36 3.48 -4.06
N VAL A 37 -6.31 4.68 -4.66
CA VAL A 37 -6.24 4.83 -6.13
C VAL A 37 -5.02 4.09 -6.69
N LEU A 38 -3.84 4.24 -6.06
CA LEU A 38 -2.65 3.51 -6.49
C LEU A 38 -2.80 2.00 -6.31
N ARG A 39 -3.22 1.56 -5.12
CA ARG A 39 -3.41 0.13 -4.79
C ARG A 39 -4.27 -0.59 -5.81
N ARG A 40 -5.37 0.03 -6.27
CA ARG A 40 -6.27 -0.53 -7.29
C ARG A 40 -5.65 -0.66 -8.68
N LYS A 41 -4.64 0.15 -8.99
CA LYS A 41 -3.95 0.14 -10.29
C LYS A 41 -2.73 -0.78 -10.30
N LEU A 42 -2.13 -1.08 -9.14
CA LEU A 42 -0.95 -1.94 -9.04
C LEU A 42 -1.12 -3.33 -9.68
N PRO A 43 -2.23 -4.08 -9.49
CA PRO A 43 -2.38 -5.41 -10.10
C PRO A 43 -2.29 -5.42 -11.62
N ILE A 44 -2.66 -4.31 -12.28
CA ILE A 44 -2.59 -4.17 -13.74
C ILE A 44 -1.21 -3.64 -14.16
N HIS A 45 -0.59 -2.81 -13.31
CA HIS A 45 0.73 -2.25 -13.58
C HIS A 45 1.82 -3.31 -13.54
N PHE A 46 1.79 -4.16 -12.52
CA PHE A 46 2.70 -5.29 -12.40
C PHE A 46 2.24 -6.44 -13.31
N LYS A 47 3.02 -6.74 -14.34
CA LYS A 47 2.63 -7.71 -15.38
C LYS A 47 2.73 -9.18 -14.92
N GLU A 48 3.56 -9.47 -13.92
CA GLU A 48 3.83 -10.83 -13.46
C GLU A 48 3.89 -10.87 -11.93
N PHE A 49 2.74 -11.07 -11.29
CA PHE A 49 2.66 -11.40 -9.87
C PHE A 49 2.17 -12.84 -9.71
N PRO A 50 2.60 -13.57 -8.66
CA PRO A 50 2.06 -14.87 -8.31
C PRO A 50 0.53 -14.86 -8.23
N ASN A 51 -0.08 -15.99 -8.59
CA ASN A 51 -1.53 -16.15 -8.44
C ASN A 51 -1.90 -16.04 -6.96
N GLY A 52 -2.98 -15.33 -6.66
CA GLY A 52 -3.45 -15.13 -5.30
C GLY A 52 -2.77 -13.99 -4.54
N THR A 53 -1.84 -13.25 -5.14
CA THR A 53 -1.27 -12.06 -4.50
C THR A 53 -2.35 -11.00 -4.23
N LYS A 54 -2.36 -10.50 -3.00
CA LYS A 54 -3.29 -9.47 -2.52
C LYS A 54 -2.54 -8.18 -2.25
N PHE A 55 -3.16 -7.08 -2.63
CA PHE A 55 -2.70 -5.73 -2.31
C PHE A 55 -3.66 -5.11 -1.30
N GLY A 56 -3.14 -4.78 -0.13
CA GLY A 56 -3.87 -4.13 0.96
C GLY A 56 -3.29 -2.77 1.30
N ILE A 57 -4.03 -2.00 2.09
CA ILE A 57 -3.49 -0.86 2.83
C ILE A 57 -3.13 -1.34 4.23
N ILE A 58 -1.93 -1.03 4.71
CA ILE A 58 -1.41 -1.48 6.00
C ILE A 58 -0.99 -0.31 6.88
N ARG A 59 -1.04 -0.50 8.19
CA ARG A 59 -0.41 0.37 9.20
C ARG A 59 1.06 0.00 9.30
N TYR A 60 1.87 0.73 8.54
CA TYR A 60 3.31 0.60 8.59
C TYR A 60 3.90 1.51 9.68
N GLY A 61 5.11 1.18 10.15
CA GLY A 61 5.81 1.97 11.14
C GLY A 61 7.28 2.17 10.79
N ASP A 62 7.77 3.40 10.97
CA ASP A 62 9.18 3.69 10.80
C ASP A 62 10.01 3.29 12.04
N PHE A 63 11.33 3.43 11.93
CA PHE A 63 12.28 3.14 13.01
C PHE A 63 12.17 4.10 14.22
N LEU A 64 11.44 5.22 14.07
CA LEU A 64 11.17 6.17 15.14
C LEU A 64 9.87 5.85 15.89
N GLY A 65 9.12 4.84 15.45
CA GLY A 65 7.84 4.45 16.03
C GLY A 65 6.66 5.28 15.53
N ASN A 66 6.85 6.13 14.51
CA ASN A 66 5.73 6.77 13.83
C ASN A 66 4.97 5.72 13.02
N LYS A 67 3.66 5.92 12.89
CA LYS A 67 2.78 5.03 12.14
C LYS A 67 2.10 5.80 11.03
N TYR A 68 2.03 5.20 9.85
CA TYR A 68 1.42 5.76 8.66
C TYR A 68 0.89 4.65 7.75
N PRO A 69 -0.04 4.96 6.83
CA PRO A 69 -0.50 3.98 5.86
C PRO A 69 0.62 3.66 4.85
N ALA A 70 0.66 2.43 4.37
CA ALA A 70 1.47 2.01 3.22
C ALA A 70 0.70 0.95 2.43
N ILE A 71 1.19 0.57 1.25
CA ILE A 71 0.63 -0.58 0.53
C ILE A 71 1.34 -1.85 1.00
N GLY A 72 0.56 -2.85 1.40
CA GLY A 72 1.06 -4.18 1.74
C GLY A 72 0.78 -5.17 0.63
N ILE A 73 1.77 -5.98 0.27
CA ILE A 73 1.62 -7.14 -0.62
C ILE A 73 1.65 -8.41 0.23
N GLN A 74 0.65 -9.26 0.05
CA GLN A 74 0.59 -10.58 0.67
C GLN A 74 0.45 -11.66 -0.39
N CYS A 75 1.27 -12.71 -0.31
CA CYS A 75 1.15 -13.92 -1.13
C CYS A 75 0.54 -15.07 -0.33
N GLU A 76 -0.09 -16.02 -1.01
CA GLU A 76 -0.67 -17.21 -0.37
C GLU A 76 0.38 -18.21 0.10
N LEU A 77 1.48 -18.36 -0.65
CA LEU A 77 2.58 -19.25 -0.34
C LEU A 77 3.86 -18.46 -0.03
N ASP A 78 4.62 -18.90 0.97
CA ASP A 78 5.87 -18.24 1.34
C ASP A 78 6.88 -18.22 0.18
N THR A 79 6.90 -19.26 -0.64
CA THR A 79 7.77 -19.36 -1.83
C THR A 79 7.40 -18.38 -2.94
N ASP A 80 6.19 -17.82 -2.92
CA ASP A 80 5.78 -16.84 -3.93
C ASP A 80 6.37 -15.45 -3.67
N TYR A 81 6.77 -15.14 -2.43
CA TYR A 81 7.50 -13.90 -2.14
C TYR A 81 8.85 -13.83 -2.85
N GLU A 82 9.48 -14.97 -3.17
CA GLU A 82 10.73 -15.03 -3.93
C GLU A 82 10.56 -14.58 -5.39
N LYS A 83 9.33 -14.52 -5.89
CA LYS A 83 8.98 -14.10 -7.25
C LYS A 83 8.55 -12.63 -7.33
N ILE A 84 8.33 -11.99 -6.17
CA ILE A 84 8.02 -10.57 -6.12
C ILE A 84 9.33 -9.78 -6.22
N PRO A 85 9.38 -8.67 -6.97
CA PRO A 85 10.55 -7.79 -6.99
C PRO A 85 10.93 -7.34 -5.57
N ASP A 86 12.20 -6.99 -5.39
CA ASP A 86 12.64 -6.51 -4.09
C ASP A 86 12.07 -5.12 -3.77
N PHE A 87 12.37 -4.61 -2.58
CA PHE A 87 11.83 -3.32 -2.13
C PHE A 87 12.18 -2.15 -3.06
N ILE A 88 13.40 -2.13 -3.62
CA ILE A 88 13.87 -1.04 -4.48
C ILE A 88 13.14 -1.11 -5.81
N ASP A 89 13.06 -2.30 -6.41
CA ASP A 89 12.36 -2.50 -7.68
C ASP A 89 10.85 -2.21 -7.55
N LEU A 90 10.22 -2.63 -6.45
CA LEU A 90 8.80 -2.31 -6.18
C LEU A 90 8.58 -0.81 -6.03
N PHE A 91 9.48 -0.12 -5.34
CA PHE A 91 9.42 1.33 -5.21
C PHE A 91 9.53 2.01 -6.58
N ASP A 92 10.53 1.65 -7.37
CA ASP A 92 10.77 2.23 -8.71
C ASP A 92 9.56 2.03 -9.64
N GLU A 93 8.94 0.86 -9.65
CA GLU A 93 7.72 0.62 -10.44
C GLU A 93 6.55 1.49 -9.97
N VAL A 94 6.34 1.63 -8.66
CA VAL A 94 5.29 2.51 -8.13
C VAL A 94 5.56 3.97 -8.49
N GLU A 95 6.82 4.41 -8.48
CA GLU A 95 7.20 5.74 -8.92
C GLU A 95 6.95 5.94 -10.43
N ILE A 96 7.26 4.94 -11.26
CA ILE A 96 6.91 4.96 -12.68
C ILE A 96 5.38 5.10 -12.86
N LEU A 97 4.59 4.37 -12.08
CA LEU A 97 3.13 4.44 -12.12
C LEU A 97 2.62 5.83 -11.71
N ILE A 98 3.13 6.39 -10.60
CA ILE A 98 2.76 7.72 -10.13
C ILE A 98 3.09 8.77 -11.19
N ASN A 99 4.29 8.70 -11.78
CA ASN A 99 4.71 9.63 -12.83
C ASN A 99 3.86 9.50 -14.10
N LYS A 100 3.46 8.28 -14.46
CA LYS A 100 2.60 8.01 -15.62
C LYS A 100 1.18 8.56 -15.44
N ILE A 101 0.62 8.45 -14.23
CA ILE A 101 -0.74 8.96 -13.93
C ILE A 101 -0.70 10.48 -13.68
N GLY A 102 0.32 10.95 -12.97
CA GLY A 102 0.43 12.29 -12.41
C GLY A 102 -0.30 12.43 -11.08
N LEU A 103 0.38 12.96 -10.05
CA LEU A 103 -0.18 13.13 -8.70
C LEU A 103 -1.50 13.91 -8.69
N GLU A 104 -1.63 14.96 -9.51
CA GLU A 104 -2.87 15.74 -9.59
C GLU A 104 -4.06 14.94 -10.14
N ASN A 105 -3.83 13.96 -11.01
CA ASN A 105 -4.89 13.07 -11.47
C ASN A 105 -5.25 12.02 -10.42
N ILE A 106 -4.25 11.53 -9.66
CA ILE A 106 -4.49 10.66 -8.50
C ILE A 106 -5.38 11.37 -7.49
N LYS A 107 -5.07 12.64 -7.15
CA LYS A 107 -5.88 13.47 -6.26
C LYS A 107 -7.32 13.62 -6.73
N LYS A 108 -7.52 13.93 -8.02
CA LYS A 108 -8.87 14.06 -8.61
C LYS A 108 -9.66 12.76 -8.55
N GLU A 109 -9.02 11.62 -8.82
CA GLU A 109 -9.66 10.30 -8.72
C GLU A 109 -9.97 9.95 -7.26
N ALA A 110 -9.09 10.33 -6.33
CA ALA A 110 -9.27 10.13 -4.89
C ALA A 110 -10.51 10.84 -4.35
N GLU A 111 -10.85 12.02 -4.87
CA GLU A 111 -12.07 12.75 -4.49
C GLU A 111 -13.36 11.96 -4.79
N LEU A 112 -13.32 11.03 -5.74
CA LEU A 112 -14.50 10.30 -6.25
C LEU A 112 -14.68 8.92 -5.62
N ILE A 113 -13.72 8.45 -4.83
CA ILE A 113 -13.78 7.12 -4.22
C ILE A 113 -13.89 7.20 -2.70
N ASP A 114 -14.43 6.13 -2.13
CA ASP A 114 -14.32 5.86 -0.70
C ASP A 114 -13.08 5.00 -0.44
N ALA A 115 -12.49 5.19 0.73
CA ALA A 115 -11.38 4.40 1.23
C ALA A 115 -11.54 4.25 2.75
N ILE A 116 -10.85 3.28 3.33
CA ILE A 116 -10.71 3.19 4.78
C ILE A 116 -10.12 4.50 5.34
N LYS A 117 -10.61 4.93 6.51
CA LYS A 117 -10.10 6.12 7.19
C LYS A 117 -8.83 5.81 7.97
N TRP A 118 -7.99 6.82 8.21
CA TRP A 118 -6.72 6.61 8.90
C TRP A 118 -6.93 6.04 10.31
N ASN A 119 -7.87 6.59 11.07
CA ASN A 119 -8.16 6.14 12.43
C ASN A 119 -8.61 4.66 12.48
N GLU A 120 -9.40 4.23 11.51
CA GLU A 120 -9.87 2.85 11.37
C GLU A 120 -8.70 1.93 11.01
N LEU A 121 -7.93 2.26 9.99
CA LEU A 121 -6.74 1.51 9.59
C LEU A 121 -5.74 1.38 10.75
N ASN A 122 -5.48 2.48 11.45
CA ASN A 122 -4.54 2.52 12.56
C ASN A 122 -4.99 1.61 13.73
N ALA A 123 -6.29 1.36 13.87
CA ALA A 123 -6.84 0.46 14.87
C ALA A 123 -6.85 -1.02 14.45
N ILE A 124 -7.05 -1.32 13.17
CA ILE A 124 -7.18 -2.72 12.67
C ILE A 124 -5.87 -3.30 12.11
N GLY A 125 -4.88 -2.45 11.82
CA GLY A 125 -3.56 -2.87 11.35
C GLY A 125 -3.47 -3.05 9.83
N TRP A 126 -4.46 -3.65 9.17
CA TRP A 126 -4.48 -3.79 7.71
C TRP A 126 -5.90 -3.87 7.15
N TYR A 127 -6.03 -3.54 5.86
CA TYR A 127 -7.28 -3.54 5.11
C TYR A 127 -7.06 -4.08 3.71
N PHE A 128 -7.81 -5.13 3.36
CA PHE A 128 -7.99 -5.56 1.98
C PHE A 128 -9.39 -5.17 1.54
N GLU A 129 -9.52 -4.50 0.39
CA GLU A 129 -10.83 -4.23 -0.19
C GLU A 129 -11.52 -5.55 -0.58
N LYS A 130 -12.84 -5.60 -0.41
CA LYS A 130 -13.69 -6.78 -0.69
C LYS A 130 -14.09 -6.89 -2.15
#